data_AF-A0A7C6TZ93-F1
#
_entry.id   AF-A0A7C6TZ93-F1
#
_cell.length_a   1.000
_cell.length_b   1.000
_cell.length_c   1.000
_cell.angle_alpha   90.00
_cell.angle_beta   90.00
_cell.angle_gamma   90.00
#
_symmetry.space_group_name_H-M   'P 1'
#
loop_
_entity.id
_entity.type
_entity.pdbx_description
1 polymer ?
#
loop_
_entity_poly.entity_id
_entity_poly.type
_entity_poly.pdbx_seq_one_letter_code
_entity_poly.pdbx_strand_id
1 'polypeptide(L)'
;MNKNLLTVAQVFAVIGGIVLIIPFGVLIFPLVLAFFNFKAVGVLERAKTGQETKERVTNYSIYLLFTAHIIGGICGLIAANSTTNDGTYQDATPADKLKSLDNLYDKGLISKEEYENRRRSIIDNI
;
A
#
# COMPACT_ATOMS: atom_id res chain seq x y z
N MET A 1 -6.92 -8.31 3.48
CA MET A 1 -6.57 -6.87 3.41
C MET A 1 -5.75 -6.50 4.64
N ASN A 2 -4.63 -5.79 4.47
CA ASN A 2 -3.68 -5.50 5.54
C ASN A 2 -4.14 -4.32 6.42
N LYS A 3 -4.53 -4.58 7.67
CA LYS A 3 -5.09 -3.57 8.58
C LYS A 3 -4.14 -2.40 8.91
N ASN A 4 -2.84 -2.64 8.92
CA ASN A 4 -1.85 -1.60 9.20
C ASN A 4 -1.79 -0.60 8.05
N LEU A 5 -1.77 -1.10 6.81
CA LEU A 5 -1.78 -0.26 5.62
C LEU A 5 -3.11 0.48 5.43
N LEU A 6 -4.25 -0.13 5.78
CA LEU A 6 -5.53 0.61 5.83
C LEU A 6 -5.48 1.74 6.85
N THR A 7 -4.89 1.52 8.02
CA THR A 7 -4.76 2.56 9.04
C THR A 7 -3.91 3.73 8.56
N VAL A 8 -2.78 3.44 7.90
CA VAL A 8 -1.94 4.48 7.28
C VAL A 8 -2.74 5.26 6.23
N ALA A 9 -3.45 4.55 5.33
CA ALA A 9 -4.29 5.19 4.31
C ALA A 9 -5.38 6.10 4.92
N GLN A 10 -5.98 5.70 6.04
CA GLN A 10 -6.97 6.51 6.75
C GLN A 10 -6.39 7.80 7.32
N VAL A 11 -5.20 7.74 7.94
CA VAL A 11 -4.55 8.93 8.50
C VAL A 11 -4.30 9.96 7.39
N PHE A 12 -3.79 9.53 6.24
CA PHE A 12 -3.58 10.43 5.09
C PHE A 12 -4.88 10.95 4.49
N ALA A 13 -5.94 10.12 4.45
CA ALA A 13 -7.28 10.55 4.03
C ALA A 13 -7.85 11.66 4.94
N VAL A 14 -7.71 11.53 6.27
CA VAL A 14 -8.13 12.56 7.24
C VAL A 14 -7.32 13.85 7.06
N ILE A 15 -5.99 13.75 6.99
CA ILE A 15 -5.11 14.91 6.79
C ILE A 15 -5.46 15.63 5.49
N GLY A 16 -5.62 14.89 4.39
CA GLY A 16 -6.02 15.44 3.09
C GLY A 16 -7.38 16.13 3.14
N GLY A 17 -8.36 15.56 3.85
CA GLY A 17 -9.67 16.20 4.08
C GLY A 17 -9.57 17.52 4.82
N ILE A 18 -8.79 17.59 5.90
CA ILE A 18 -8.60 18.81 6.70
C ILE A 18 -7.88 19.90 5.89
N VAL A 19 -6.85 19.53 5.12
CA VAL A 19 -6.10 20.47 4.27
C VAL A 19 -6.97 21.09 3.17
N LEU A 20 -8.05 20.43 2.75
CA LEU A 20 -9.01 21.03 1.80
C LEU A 20 -9.96 22.03 2.46
N ILE A 21 -10.16 21.93 3.78
CA ILE A 21 -11.10 22.79 4.53
C ILE A 21 -10.41 24.06 5.05
N ILE A 22 -9.23 23.95 5.67
CA ILE A 22 -8.63 25.10 6.38
C ILE A 22 -8.26 26.27 5.45
N PRO A 23 -7.49 26.07 4.36
CA PRO A 23 -7.14 27.13 3.40
C PRO A 23 -8.24 27.43 2.36
N PHE A 24 -9.12 26.47 2.03
CA PHE A 24 -10.05 26.59 0.90
C PHE A 24 -11.53 26.37 1.24
N GLY A 25 -11.90 26.26 2.51
CA GLY A 25 -13.25 25.89 2.98
C GLY A 25 -14.36 26.90 2.69
N VAL A 26 -14.04 28.05 2.11
CA VAL A 26 -15.03 29.03 1.60
C VAL A 26 -15.54 28.61 0.21
N LEU A 27 -14.79 27.77 -0.51
CA LEU A 27 -15.13 27.30 -1.84
C LEU A 27 -15.91 25.98 -1.77
N ILE A 28 -16.95 25.87 -2.59
CA ILE A 28 -17.82 24.67 -2.64
C ILE A 28 -17.03 23.44 -3.12
N PHE A 29 -16.18 23.60 -4.12
CA PHE A 29 -15.46 22.48 -4.75
C PHE A 29 -14.51 21.72 -3.78
N PRO A 30 -13.63 22.41 -3.01
CA PRO A 30 -12.81 21.77 -1.98
C PRO A 30 -13.60 21.07 -0.88
N LEU A 31 -14.79 21.58 -0.51
CA LEU A 31 -15.66 20.94 0.48
C LEU A 31 -16.21 19.59 -0.02
N VAL A 32 -16.55 19.49 -1.30
CA VAL A 32 -16.97 18.22 -1.91
C VAL A 32 -15.84 17.19 -1.86
N LEU A 33 -14.62 17.60 -2.21
CA LEU A 33 -13.44 16.72 -2.13
C LEU A 33 -13.12 16.31 -0.68
N ALA A 34 -13.25 17.24 0.27
CA ALA A 34 -13.09 16.94 1.70
C ALA A 34 -14.12 15.90 2.17
N PHE A 35 -15.40 16.05 1.77
CA PHE A 35 -16.45 15.08 2.08
C PHE A 35 -16.11 13.67 1.56
N PHE A 36 -15.64 13.56 0.31
CA PHE A 36 -15.24 12.26 -0.25
C PHE A 36 -13.99 11.68 0.42
N ASN A 37 -13.05 12.50 0.87
CA ASN A 37 -11.91 12.06 1.69
C ASN A 37 -12.38 11.46 3.01
N PHE A 38 -13.34 12.08 3.71
CA PHE A 38 -13.92 11.50 4.92
C PHE A 38 -14.76 10.25 4.65
N LYS A 39 -15.49 10.18 3.53
CA LYS A 39 -16.15 8.95 3.09
C LYS A 39 -15.15 7.81 2.89
N ALA A 40 -13.97 8.10 2.32
CA ALA A 40 -12.91 7.12 2.14
C ALA A 40 -12.45 6.55 3.49
N VAL A 41 -12.30 7.38 4.52
CA VAL A 41 -11.95 6.94 5.88
C VAL A 41 -12.93 5.88 6.39
N GLY A 42 -14.23 6.12 6.25
CA GLY A 42 -15.27 5.17 6.68
C GLY A 42 -15.28 3.87 5.87
N VAL A 43 -14.97 3.93 4.57
CA VAL A 43 -14.81 2.72 3.73
C VAL A 43 -13.59 1.91 4.19
N LEU A 44 -12.46 2.56 4.42
CA LEU A 44 -11.26 1.91 4.94
C LEU A 44 -11.52 1.34 6.35
N GLU A 45 -12.34 1.98 7.17
CA GLU A 45 -12.64 1.50 8.52
C GLU A 45 -13.45 0.20 8.48
N ARG A 46 -14.53 0.19 7.71
CA ARG A 46 -15.37 -1.00 7.54
C ARG A 46 -14.63 -2.14 6.84
N ALA A 47 -13.63 -1.84 6.02
CA ALA A 47 -12.75 -2.85 5.46
C ALA A 47 -11.83 -3.51 6.49
N LYS A 48 -11.44 -2.82 7.58
CA LYS A 48 -10.71 -3.44 8.70
C LYS A 48 -11.56 -4.45 9.47
N THR A 49 -12.88 -4.26 9.48
CA THR A 49 -13.85 -5.15 10.15
C THR A 49 -14.44 -6.21 9.21
N GLY A 50 -14.01 -6.27 7.95
CA GLY A 50 -14.49 -7.24 6.96
C GLY A 50 -15.87 -6.94 6.37
N GLN A 51 -16.42 -5.75 6.62
CA GLN A 51 -17.75 -5.32 6.14
C GLN A 51 -17.69 -4.61 4.78
N GLU A 52 -16.56 -4.68 4.07
CA GLU A 52 -16.37 -4.00 2.80
C GLU A 52 -15.69 -4.88 1.78
N THR A 53 -15.99 -4.61 0.50
CA THR A 53 -15.43 -5.35 -0.61
C THR A 53 -14.06 -4.81 -1.00
N LYS A 54 -13.23 -5.70 -1.55
CA LYS A 54 -11.93 -5.35 -2.12
C LYS A 54 -12.04 -4.24 -3.16
N GLU A 55 -13.03 -4.35 -4.04
CA GLU A 55 -13.29 -3.38 -5.10
C GLU A 55 -13.59 -1.98 -4.56
N ARG A 56 -14.42 -1.85 -3.52
CA ARG A 56 -14.74 -0.54 -2.93
C ARG A 56 -13.50 0.11 -2.31
N VAL A 57 -12.67 -0.66 -1.62
CA VAL A 57 -11.41 -0.13 -1.08
C VAL A 57 -10.46 0.27 -2.20
N THR A 58 -10.32 -0.52 -3.26
CA THR A 58 -9.51 -0.17 -4.43
C THR A 58 -9.98 1.14 -5.06
N ASN A 59 -11.29 1.31 -5.30
CA ASN A 59 -11.84 2.51 -5.92
C ASN A 59 -11.58 3.76 -5.08
N TYR A 60 -11.81 3.69 -3.76
CA TYR A 60 -11.49 4.80 -2.88
C TYR A 60 -9.98 5.03 -2.75
N SER A 61 -9.14 4.00 -2.86
CA SER A 61 -7.69 4.16 -2.84
C SER A 61 -7.16 4.85 -4.10
N ILE A 62 -7.73 4.56 -5.27
CA ILE A 62 -7.44 5.29 -6.52
C ILE A 62 -7.84 6.75 -6.37
N TYR A 63 -9.02 7.03 -5.83
CA TYR A 63 -9.45 8.39 -5.53
C TYR A 63 -8.44 9.14 -4.64
N LEU A 64 -7.97 8.52 -3.55
CA LEU A 64 -7.02 9.13 -2.62
C LEU A 64 -5.65 9.44 -3.25
N LEU A 65 -5.24 8.75 -4.33
CA LEU A 65 -4.01 9.09 -5.07
C LEU A 65 -4.05 10.52 -5.61
N PHE A 66 -5.24 11.00 -5.97
CA PHE A 66 -5.44 12.32 -6.56
C PHE A 66 -5.88 13.37 -5.54
N THR A 67 -6.38 12.96 -4.36
CA THR A 67 -7.05 13.89 -3.43
C THR A 67 -6.51 13.93 -2.00
N ALA A 68 -5.73 12.94 -1.56
CA ALA A 68 -5.34 12.84 -0.14
C ALA A 68 -3.93 12.27 0.06
N HIS A 69 -2.96 12.92 -0.59
CA HIS A 69 -1.55 12.52 -0.65
C HIS A 69 -1.36 11.14 -1.29
N ILE A 70 -0.41 11.05 -2.23
CA ILE A 70 -0.12 9.83 -3.00
C ILE A 70 0.11 8.62 -2.06
N ILE A 71 0.70 8.85 -0.88
CA ILE A 71 0.95 7.83 0.14
C ILE A 71 -0.35 7.16 0.61
N GLY A 72 -1.41 7.93 0.86
CA GLY A 72 -2.69 7.38 1.31
C GLY A 72 -3.33 6.44 0.28
N GLY A 73 -3.30 6.85 -0.99
CA GLY A 73 -3.79 6.03 -2.10
C GLY A 73 -2.96 4.77 -2.35
N ILE A 74 -1.62 4.87 -2.32
CA ILE A 74 -0.72 3.72 -2.47
C ILE A 74 -0.94 2.71 -1.33
N CYS A 75 -0.96 3.17 -0.09
CA CYS A 75 -1.19 2.30 1.06
C CYS A 75 -2.54 1.59 0.96
N GLY A 76 -3.61 2.30 0.57
CA GLY A 76 -4.92 1.70 0.38
C GLY A 76 -4.94 0.64 -0.73
N LEU A 77 -4.29 0.90 -1.86
CA LEU A 77 -4.19 -0.04 -2.99
C LEU A 77 -3.41 -1.31 -2.63
N ILE A 78 -2.27 -1.15 -1.95
CA ILE A 78 -1.48 -2.29 -1.47
C ILE A 78 -2.31 -3.06 -0.46
N ALA A 79 -3.02 -2.39 0.44
CA ALA A 79 -3.81 -3.09 1.44
C ALA A 79 -5.05 -3.81 0.89
N ALA A 80 -5.64 -3.30 -0.20
CA ALA A 80 -6.70 -3.98 -0.91
C ALA A 80 -6.20 -5.25 -1.62
N ASN A 81 -4.98 -5.20 -2.15
CA ASN A 81 -4.36 -6.30 -2.89
C ASN A 81 -3.47 -7.21 -2.07
N SER A 82 -3.18 -6.86 -0.81
CA SER A 82 -2.39 -7.71 0.07
C SER A 82 -3.16 -8.99 0.35
N THR A 83 -2.71 -10.08 -0.26
CA THR A 83 -2.91 -11.43 0.27
C THR A 83 -2.36 -11.42 1.69
N THR A 84 -3.01 -12.12 2.61
CA THR A 84 -2.67 -12.17 4.04
C THR A 84 -1.34 -12.91 4.28
N ASN A 85 -0.27 -12.46 3.64
CA ASN A 85 1.12 -12.77 3.96
C ASN A 85 1.68 -11.45 4.49
N ASP A 86 2.00 -11.48 5.78
CA ASP A 86 2.44 -10.44 6.68
C ASP A 86 3.10 -9.20 6.04
N GLY A 87 2.76 -7.97 6.39
CA GLY A 87 2.59 -7.58 7.79
C GLY A 87 3.92 -7.36 8.51
N THR A 88 5.03 -7.18 7.79
CA THR A 88 6.26 -6.56 8.31
C THR A 88 7.16 -6.22 7.12
N TYR A 89 7.88 -5.09 7.17
CA TYR A 89 9.22 -5.07 6.58
C TYR A 89 10.06 -6.06 7.40
N GLN A 90 9.81 -7.37 7.21
CA GLN A 90 10.72 -8.38 7.66
C GLN A 90 11.81 -8.37 6.60
N ASP A 91 13.05 -8.24 7.06
CA ASP A 91 14.20 -8.69 6.29
C ASP A 91 13.80 -10.01 5.63
N ALA A 92 13.67 -10.00 4.30
CA ALA A 92 13.29 -11.20 3.57
C ALA A 92 14.24 -12.29 4.07
N THR A 93 13.67 -13.39 4.60
CA THR A 93 14.50 -14.43 5.17
C THR A 93 15.50 -14.85 4.11
N PRO A 94 16.71 -15.29 4.47
CA PRO A 94 17.67 -15.72 3.47
C PRO A 94 17.08 -16.76 2.49
N ALA A 95 16.13 -17.59 2.96
CA ALA A 95 15.35 -18.51 2.14
C ALA A 95 14.45 -17.81 1.10
N ASP A 96 13.77 -16.73 1.46
CA ASP A 96 12.94 -15.95 0.53
C ASP A 96 13.79 -15.21 -0.50
N LYS A 97 14.93 -14.65 -0.07
CA LYS A 97 15.90 -14.01 -0.97
C LYS A 97 16.44 -15.01 -1.99
N LEU A 98 16.80 -16.22 -1.55
CA LEU A 98 17.24 -17.31 -2.43
C LEU A 98 16.16 -17.72 -3.43
N LYS A 99 14.91 -17.92 -2.97
CA LYS A 99 13.79 -18.28 -3.86
C LYS A 99 13.51 -17.22 -4.92
N SER A 100 13.66 -15.94 -4.57
CA SER A 100 13.52 -14.85 -5.54
C SER A 100 14.65 -14.85 -6.57
N LEU A 101 15.87 -15.17 -6.14
CA LEU A 101 17.05 -15.26 -6.99
C LEU A 101 16.97 -16.44 -7.98
N ASP A 102 16.50 -17.59 -7.51
CA ASP A 102 16.22 -18.78 -8.35
C ASP A 102 15.24 -18.43 -9.48
N ASN A 103 14.14 -17.75 -9.14
CA ASN A 103 13.14 -17.34 -10.12
C ASN A 103 13.69 -16.36 -11.18
N LEU A 104 14.66 -15.51 -10.83
CA LEU A 104 15.28 -14.60 -11.78
C LEU A 104 16.20 -15.36 -12.74
N TYR A 105 16.93 -16.36 -12.24
CA TYR A 105 17.77 -17.23 -13.05
C TYR A 105 16.96 -18.13 -13.98
N ASP A 106 15.90 -18.77 -13.46
CA ASP A 106 15.02 -19.65 -14.24
C ASP A 106 14.30 -18.91 -15.38
N LYS A 107 14.03 -17.62 -15.19
CA LYS A 107 13.46 -16.75 -16.23
C LYS A 107 14.52 -16.22 -17.22
N GLY A 108 15.79 -16.57 -17.05
CA GLY A 108 16.89 -16.08 -17.86
C GLY A 108 17.16 -14.58 -17.72
N LEU A 109 16.70 -13.96 -16.63
CA LEU A 109 16.85 -12.51 -16.40
C LEU A 109 18.24 -12.15 -15.86
N ILE A 110 18.95 -13.12 -15.28
CA ILE A 110 20.31 -12.96 -14.76
C ILE A 110 21.20 -14.10 -15.27
N SER A 111 22.50 -13.82 -15.39
CA SER A 111 23.48 -14.83 -15.80
C SER A 111 23.81 -15.79 -14.66
N LYS A 112 24.38 -16.96 -14.99
CA LYS A 112 24.82 -17.94 -13.99
C LYS A 112 25.86 -17.37 -13.02
N GLU A 113 26.76 -16.52 -13.52
CA GLU A 113 27.77 -15.87 -12.70
C GLU A 113 27.15 -14.90 -11.69
N GLU A 114 26.19 -14.09 -12.14
CA GLU A 114 25.48 -13.14 -11.30
C GLU A 114 24.62 -13.85 -10.24
N TYR A 115 23.98 -14.97 -10.62
CA TYR A 115 23.27 -15.84 -9.70
C TYR A 115 24.18 -16.37 -8.58
N GLU A 116 25.33 -16.96 -8.92
CA GLU A 116 26.24 -17.53 -7.90
C GLU A 116 26.83 -16.46 -6.96
N ASN A 117 27.18 -15.29 -7.48
CA ASN A 117 27.68 -14.19 -6.66
C ASN A 117 26.62 -13.69 -5.65
N ARG A 118 25.37 -13.50 -6.11
CA ARG A 118 24.26 -13.08 -5.25
C ARG A 118 23.90 -14.17 -4.24
N ARG A 119 23.92 -15.45 -4.64
CA ARG A 119 23.66 -16.59 -3.77
C ARG A 119 24.67 -16.70 -2.63
N ARG A 120 25.97 -16.53 -2.93
CA ARG A 120 27.01 -16.47 -1.89
C ARG A 120 26.80 -15.32 -0.93
N SER A 121 26.52 -14.13 -1.45
CA SER A 121 26.27 -12.95 -0.59
C SER A 121 25.09 -13.14 0.36
N ILE A 122 24.06 -13.89 -0.04
CA ILE A 122 22.90 -14.16 0.81
C ILE A 122 23.24 -15.19 1.89
N ILE A 123 24.06 -16.20 1.58
CA ILE A 123 24.48 -17.25 2.53
C ILE A 123 25.49 -16.70 3.55
N ASP A 124 26.41 -15.84 3.13
CA ASP A 124 27.43 -15.24 4.01
C ASP A 124 26.83 -14.21 5.00
N ASN A 125 25.63 -13.71 4.74
CA ASN A 125 24.89 -12.79 5.61
C ASN A 125 23.82 -13.50 6.48
N ILE A 126 23.90 -14.83 6.61
CA ILE A 126 23.08 -15.65 7.55
C ILE A 126 23.86 -15.84 8.85
#